data_AF-A0A2V5MA76-F1
#
_entry.id   AF-A0A2V5MA76-F1
#
_cell.length_a   1.000
_cell.length_b   1.000
_cell.length_c   1.000
_cell.angle_alpha   90.00
_cell.angle_beta   90.00
_cell.angle_gamma   90.00
#
_symmetry.space_group_name_H-M   'P 1'
#
loop_
_entity.id
_entity.type
_entity.pdbx_description
1 polymer ?
#
loop_
_entity_poly.entity_id
_entity_poly.type
_entity_poly.pdbx_seq_one_letter_code
_entity_poly.pdbx_strand_id
1 'polypeptide(L)'
;MKGEQKLWSILNDKLDTLHATNRLPEAIRVAETALEIAKRAFKRGETPLATSFEKLGELLEEKGDYTAAEANLLKAHTILEKGKPPDHRAIYRSARRLAALCDSLGQSEEAINFYQKAIAAGTEIDDIPYADIGTMLNNIALILRKSGRQKAAEPCYVRALEIYEKQLGPDHPDVASVLNNLAVFYTNERRYTEAEKLHLRALTIRKKLDPPPLADIAQSKCNLAVVYHSRGDYAKAAELYQSSLKTWEEVQEQPSKDYDIVVSNYADLLRSIGQVRKAHQLEVRARKRRLG
;
A
#
# COMPACT_ATOMS: atom_id res chain seq x y z
N MET A 1 27.36 -5.33 -33.31
CA MET A 1 27.32 -5.62 -31.85
C MET A 1 28.45 -6.57 -31.51
N LYS A 2 29.17 -6.34 -30.42
CA LYS A 2 30.15 -7.32 -29.92
C LYS A 2 29.43 -8.65 -29.63
N GLY A 3 30.03 -9.79 -29.94
CA GLY A 3 29.36 -11.11 -29.85
C GLY A 3 28.73 -11.40 -28.49
N GLU A 4 29.34 -10.91 -27.41
CA GLU A 4 28.83 -11.06 -26.04
C GLU A 4 27.54 -10.28 -25.79
N GLN A 5 27.36 -9.09 -26.38
CA GLN A 5 26.11 -8.32 -26.24
C GLN A 5 24.94 -9.02 -26.96
N LYS A 6 25.21 -9.64 -28.11
CA LYS A 6 24.20 -10.43 -28.83
C LYS A 6 23.82 -11.68 -28.02
N LEU A 7 24.80 -12.37 -27.44
CA LEU A 7 24.56 -13.53 -26.59
C LEU A 7 23.76 -13.16 -25.33
N TRP A 8 24.09 -12.02 -24.70
CA TRP A 8 23.32 -11.49 -23.59
C TRP A 8 21.85 -11.28 -23.93
N SER A 9 21.55 -10.68 -25.09
CA SER A 9 20.16 -10.49 -25.55
C SER A 9 19.42 -11.81 -25.71
N ILE A 10 20.04 -12.79 -26.39
CA ILE A 10 19.44 -14.13 -26.62
C ILE A 10 19.16 -14.84 -25.28
N LEU A 11 20.07 -14.72 -24.31
CA LEU A 11 19.88 -15.31 -22.99
C LEU A 11 18.73 -14.64 -22.24
N ASN A 12 18.53 -13.34 -22.39
CA ASN A 12 17.39 -12.63 -21.79
C ASN A 12 16.06 -13.07 -22.41
N ASP A 13 15.98 -13.22 -23.73
CA ASP A 13 14.76 -13.70 -24.39
C ASP A 13 14.41 -15.13 -23.96
N LYS A 14 15.43 -16.00 -23.87
CA LYS A 14 15.29 -17.36 -23.36
C LYS A 14 14.85 -17.37 -21.89
N LEU A 15 15.43 -16.50 -21.08
CA LEU A 15 15.09 -16.35 -19.68
C LEU A 15 13.61 -16.00 -19.51
N ASP A 16 13.13 -15.00 -20.23
CA ASP A 16 11.74 -14.53 -20.16
C ASP A 16 10.77 -15.64 -20.61
N THR A 17 11.16 -16.42 -21.63
CA THR A 17 10.39 -17.59 -22.08
C THR A 17 10.33 -18.69 -21.02
N LEU A 18 11.45 -18.98 -20.34
CA LEU A 18 11.49 -19.99 -19.27
C LEU A 18 10.66 -19.55 -18.06
N HIS A 19 10.73 -18.28 -17.70
CA HIS A 19 9.93 -17.72 -16.60
C HIS A 19 8.44 -17.80 -16.92
N ALA A 20 8.02 -17.37 -18.11
CA ALA A 20 6.64 -17.46 -18.57
C ALA A 20 6.09 -18.89 -18.66
N THR A 21 6.96 -19.88 -18.87
CA THR A 21 6.60 -21.32 -18.90
C THR A 21 6.74 -22.00 -17.54
N ASN A 22 6.87 -21.22 -16.46
CA ASN A 22 6.98 -21.67 -15.07
C ASN A 22 8.18 -22.61 -14.81
N ARG A 23 9.26 -22.42 -15.57
CA ARG A 23 10.50 -23.20 -15.53
C ARG A 23 11.56 -22.52 -14.66
N LEU A 24 11.19 -22.20 -13.42
CA LEU A 24 11.95 -21.32 -12.52
C LEU A 24 13.42 -21.76 -12.29
N PRO A 25 13.75 -23.05 -12.03
CA PRO A 25 15.13 -23.46 -11.84
C PRO A 25 16.01 -23.28 -13.10
N GLU A 26 15.41 -23.38 -14.29
CA GLU A 26 16.11 -23.20 -15.55
C GLU A 26 16.26 -21.73 -15.89
N ALA A 27 15.23 -20.94 -15.61
CA ALA A 27 15.26 -19.49 -15.70
C ALA A 27 16.41 -18.91 -14.85
N ILE A 28 16.55 -19.35 -13.60
CA ILE A 28 17.65 -18.91 -12.71
C ILE A 28 19.03 -19.23 -13.30
N ARG A 29 19.26 -20.45 -13.80
CA ARG A 29 20.54 -20.81 -14.43
C ARG A 29 20.86 -19.96 -15.65
N VAL A 30 19.84 -19.64 -16.46
CA VAL A 30 19.99 -18.76 -17.61
C VAL A 30 20.26 -17.31 -17.16
N ALA A 31 19.61 -16.82 -16.10
CA ALA A 31 19.87 -15.50 -15.52
C ALA A 31 21.29 -15.36 -14.97
N GLU A 32 21.79 -16.37 -14.25
CA GLU A 32 23.19 -16.42 -13.77
C GLU A 32 24.17 -16.33 -14.94
N THR A 33 23.92 -17.10 -16.00
CA THR A 33 24.75 -17.07 -17.22
C THR A 33 24.67 -15.71 -17.92
N ALA A 34 23.47 -15.14 -18.04
CA ALA A 34 23.27 -13.82 -18.62
C ALA A 34 24.00 -12.74 -17.83
N LEU A 35 24.00 -12.82 -16.50
CA LEU A 35 24.72 -11.89 -15.62
C LEU A 35 26.24 -11.99 -15.80
N GLU A 36 26.80 -13.19 -15.91
CA GLU A 36 28.24 -13.36 -16.18
C GLU A 36 28.66 -12.85 -17.57
N ILE A 37 27.78 -12.97 -18.57
CA ILE A 37 28.00 -12.32 -19.86
C ILE A 37 27.90 -10.80 -19.72
N ALA A 38 26.91 -10.29 -18.97
CA ALA A 38 26.70 -8.86 -18.78
C ALA A 38 27.92 -8.17 -18.15
N LYS A 39 28.52 -8.80 -17.12
CA LYS A 39 29.73 -8.29 -16.44
C LYS A 39 30.94 -8.12 -17.36
N ARG A 40 31.02 -8.91 -18.44
CA ARG A 40 32.09 -8.84 -19.46
C ARG A 40 31.74 -7.88 -20.60
N ALA A 41 30.48 -7.92 -21.03
CA ALA A 41 29.99 -7.20 -22.20
C ALA A 41 29.73 -5.71 -21.94
N PHE A 42 29.43 -5.33 -20.70
CA PHE A 42 29.01 -3.98 -20.31
C PHE A 42 29.88 -3.41 -19.20
N LYS A 43 30.06 -2.08 -19.20
CA LYS A 43 30.77 -1.40 -18.11
C LYS A 43 29.96 -1.44 -16.82
N ARG A 44 30.64 -1.32 -15.67
CA ARG A 44 30.05 -1.41 -14.31
C ARG A 44 28.88 -0.44 -14.00
N GLY A 45 28.61 0.55 -14.85
CA GLY A 45 27.55 1.55 -14.69
C GLY A 45 26.46 1.48 -15.76
N GLU A 46 26.48 0.50 -16.66
CA GLU A 46 25.56 0.44 -17.79
C GLU A 46 24.25 -0.30 -17.43
N THR A 47 23.12 0.23 -17.90
CA THR A 47 21.77 -0.29 -17.62
C THR A 47 21.59 -1.80 -17.88
N PRO A 48 22.13 -2.40 -18.96
CA PRO A 48 22.03 -3.84 -19.18
C PRO A 48 22.61 -4.70 -18.06
N LEU A 49 23.67 -4.22 -17.39
CA LEU A 49 24.23 -4.91 -16.23
C LEU A 49 23.28 -4.84 -15.03
N ALA A 50 22.66 -3.69 -14.79
CA ALA A 50 21.61 -3.55 -13.77
C ALA A 50 20.45 -4.50 -14.06
N THR A 51 19.95 -4.55 -15.31
CA THR A 51 18.86 -5.44 -15.72
C THR A 51 19.16 -6.91 -15.43
N SER A 52 20.39 -7.38 -15.67
CA SER A 52 20.76 -8.75 -15.31
C SER A 52 20.75 -9.02 -13.82
N PHE A 53 21.20 -8.06 -13.00
CA PHE A 53 21.08 -8.17 -11.55
C PHE A 53 19.62 -8.15 -11.10
N GLU A 54 18.77 -7.28 -11.67
CA GLU A 54 17.34 -7.22 -11.32
C GLU A 54 16.65 -8.55 -11.64
N LYS A 55 16.74 -9.04 -12.88
CA LYS A 55 16.08 -10.28 -13.29
C LYS A 55 16.51 -11.48 -12.45
N LEU A 56 17.80 -11.61 -12.14
CA LEU A 56 18.26 -12.69 -11.25
C LEU A 56 17.70 -12.52 -9.83
N GLY A 57 17.68 -11.31 -9.30
CA GLY A 57 17.11 -11.00 -8.00
C GLY A 57 15.62 -11.37 -7.89
N GLU A 58 14.83 -11.03 -8.91
CA GLU A 58 13.39 -11.34 -8.97
C GLU A 58 13.12 -12.85 -8.98
N LEU A 59 13.90 -13.63 -9.73
CA LEU A 59 13.74 -15.08 -9.76
C LEU A 59 14.17 -15.76 -8.45
N LEU A 60 15.17 -15.20 -7.78
CA LEU A 60 15.60 -15.69 -6.45
C LEU A 60 14.56 -15.36 -5.38
N GLU A 61 13.92 -14.18 -5.47
CA GLU A 61 12.79 -13.80 -4.63
C GLU A 61 11.64 -14.80 -4.80
N GLU A 62 11.27 -15.13 -6.04
CA GLU A 62 10.22 -16.11 -6.35
C GLU A 62 10.55 -17.52 -5.84
N LYS A 63 11.84 -17.91 -5.87
CA LYS A 63 12.31 -19.17 -5.30
C LYS A 63 12.29 -19.17 -3.76
N GLY A 64 12.20 -18.00 -3.12
CA GLY A 64 12.27 -17.82 -1.67
C GLY A 64 13.69 -17.63 -1.11
N ASP A 65 14.69 -17.43 -1.96
CA ASP A 65 16.05 -17.08 -1.55
C ASP A 65 16.20 -15.56 -1.40
N TYR A 66 15.53 -15.03 -0.36
CA TYR A 66 15.41 -13.59 -0.16
C TYR A 66 16.77 -12.89 0.09
N THR A 67 17.73 -13.57 0.72
CA THR A 67 19.08 -13.03 0.96
C THR A 67 19.83 -12.83 -0.36
N ALA A 68 19.81 -13.83 -1.25
CA ALA A 68 20.45 -13.69 -2.55
C ALA A 68 19.68 -12.72 -3.45
N ALA A 69 18.35 -12.67 -3.34
CA ALA A 69 17.52 -11.70 -4.04
C ALA A 69 17.89 -10.27 -3.66
N GLU A 70 17.91 -9.96 -2.35
CA GLU A 70 18.29 -8.64 -1.82
C GLU A 70 19.67 -8.22 -2.32
N ALA A 71 20.67 -9.11 -2.23
CA ALA A 71 22.03 -8.81 -2.65
C ALA A 71 22.13 -8.48 -4.15
N ASN A 72 21.33 -9.12 -5.01
CA ASN A 72 21.30 -8.83 -6.44
C ASN A 72 20.53 -7.53 -6.74
N LEU A 73 19.37 -7.33 -6.13
CA LEU A 73 18.56 -6.11 -6.29
C LEU A 73 19.32 -4.86 -5.79
N LEU A 74 20.07 -4.96 -4.70
CA LEU A 74 20.92 -3.86 -4.20
C LEU A 74 22.02 -3.48 -5.20
N LYS A 75 22.66 -4.48 -5.84
CA LYS A 75 23.67 -4.22 -6.88
C LYS A 75 23.05 -3.56 -8.10
N ALA A 76 21.88 -4.03 -8.55
CA ALA A 76 21.14 -3.39 -9.63
C ALA A 76 20.82 -1.92 -9.29
N HIS A 77 20.22 -1.67 -8.13
CA HIS A 77 19.87 -0.33 -7.69
C HIS A 77 21.07 0.60 -7.64
N THR A 78 22.20 0.13 -7.10
CA THR A 78 23.45 0.89 -7.03
C THR A 78 23.98 1.27 -8.41
N ILE A 79 23.80 0.42 -9.42
CA ILE A 79 24.20 0.71 -10.81
C ILE A 79 23.27 1.79 -11.38
N LEU A 80 21.96 1.65 -11.18
CA LEU A 80 20.96 2.63 -11.65
C LEU A 80 21.18 4.02 -11.05
N GLU A 81 21.48 4.13 -9.75
CA GLU A 81 21.78 5.41 -9.09
C GLU A 81 23.03 6.10 -9.64
N LYS A 82 23.98 5.34 -10.20
CA LYS A 82 25.22 5.89 -10.78
C LYS A 82 25.08 6.24 -12.27
N GLY A 83 23.97 5.85 -12.91
CA GLY A 83 23.69 6.14 -14.31
C GLY A 83 23.59 7.65 -14.56
N LYS A 84 24.17 8.12 -15.67
CA LYS A 84 24.08 9.53 -16.10
C LYS A 84 23.67 9.61 -17.57
N PRO A 85 22.53 10.27 -17.90
CA PRO A 85 21.56 10.87 -16.98
C PRO A 85 20.84 9.83 -16.11
N PRO A 86 20.27 10.23 -14.95
CA PRO A 86 19.53 9.32 -14.09
C PRO A 86 18.26 8.81 -14.79
N ASP A 87 18.07 7.50 -14.79
CA ASP A 87 16.79 6.89 -15.19
C ASP A 87 15.88 6.81 -13.96
N HIS A 88 15.13 7.89 -13.72
CA HIS A 88 14.23 8.01 -12.58
C HIS A 88 13.19 6.89 -12.52
N ARG A 89 12.73 6.39 -13.67
CA ARG A 89 11.74 5.30 -13.74
C ARG A 89 12.34 3.97 -13.30
N ALA A 90 13.56 3.66 -13.72
CA ALA A 90 14.26 2.48 -13.26
C ALA A 90 14.61 2.57 -11.76
N ILE A 91 15.12 3.72 -11.29
CA ILE A 91 15.44 3.95 -9.88
C ILE A 91 14.17 3.81 -9.01
N TYR A 92 13.06 4.41 -9.43
CA TYR A 92 11.76 4.32 -8.77
C TYR A 92 11.31 2.86 -8.59
N ARG A 93 11.26 2.09 -9.69
CA ARG A 93 10.84 0.68 -9.69
C ARG A 93 11.74 -0.18 -8.81
N SER A 94 13.05 0.02 -8.95
CA SER A 94 14.08 -0.73 -8.21
C SER A 94 13.99 -0.46 -6.70
N ALA A 95 13.92 0.82 -6.30
CA ALA A 95 13.77 1.22 -4.91
C ALA A 95 12.47 0.69 -4.29
N ARG A 96 11.34 0.78 -5.01
CA ARG A 96 10.05 0.29 -4.52
C ARG A 96 10.06 -1.20 -4.25
N ARG A 97 10.72 -2.00 -5.10
CA ARG A 97 10.86 -3.45 -4.89
C ARG A 97 11.76 -3.76 -3.69
N LEU A 98 12.91 -3.10 -3.58
CA LEU A 98 13.79 -3.25 -2.41
C LEU A 98 13.09 -2.87 -1.12
N ALA A 99 12.30 -1.79 -1.11
CA ALA A 99 11.53 -1.38 0.05
C ALA A 99 10.54 -2.47 0.52
N ALA A 100 9.80 -3.06 -0.42
CA ALA A 100 8.85 -4.13 -0.12
C ALA A 100 9.56 -5.41 0.38
N LEU A 101 10.70 -5.76 -0.24
CA LEU A 101 11.51 -6.91 0.20
C LEU A 101 12.04 -6.69 1.62
N CYS A 102 12.66 -5.54 1.90
CA CYS A 102 13.16 -5.21 3.23
C CYS A 102 12.04 -5.21 4.28
N ASP A 103 10.85 -4.68 3.96
CA ASP A 103 9.69 -4.71 4.86
C ASP A 103 9.25 -6.15 5.17
N SER A 104 9.22 -7.02 4.15
CA SER A 104 8.88 -8.44 4.32
C SER A 104 9.91 -9.21 5.17
N LEU A 105 11.17 -8.77 5.15
CA LEU A 105 12.26 -9.31 5.97
C LEU A 105 12.31 -8.71 7.38
N GLY A 106 11.45 -7.73 7.69
CA GLY A 106 11.45 -7.01 8.97
C GLY A 106 12.56 -5.96 9.09
N GLN A 107 13.32 -5.69 8.03
CA GLN A 107 14.37 -4.67 7.93
C GLN A 107 13.72 -3.27 7.80
N SER A 108 13.17 -2.78 8.91
CA SER A 108 12.27 -1.62 8.93
C SER A 108 12.95 -0.32 8.49
N GLU A 109 14.20 -0.07 8.90
CA GLU A 109 14.90 1.18 8.55
C GLU A 109 15.34 1.18 7.08
N GLU A 110 15.81 0.04 6.57
CA GLU A 110 16.15 -0.16 5.16
C GLU A 110 14.91 0.01 4.27
N ALA A 111 13.78 -0.56 4.68
CA ALA A 111 12.51 -0.40 3.97
C ALA A 111 12.10 1.07 3.88
N ILE A 112 12.16 1.81 4.99
CA ILE A 112 11.86 3.26 5.00
C ILE A 112 12.80 4.01 4.05
N ASN A 113 14.09 3.74 4.11
CA ASN A 113 15.08 4.38 3.24
C ASN A 113 14.78 4.14 1.75
N PHE A 114 14.46 2.90 1.37
CA PHE A 114 14.12 2.59 -0.02
C PHE A 114 12.77 3.18 -0.45
N TYR A 115 11.76 3.21 0.42
CA TYR A 115 10.52 3.93 0.11
C TYR A 115 10.78 5.42 -0.11
N GLN A 116 11.63 6.06 0.70
CA GLN A 116 12.01 7.46 0.52
C GLN A 116 12.75 7.69 -0.81
N LYS A 117 13.69 6.81 -1.18
CA LYS A 117 14.35 6.85 -2.49
C LYS A 117 13.38 6.69 -3.64
N ALA A 118 12.44 5.75 -3.54
CA ALA A 118 11.40 5.55 -4.54
C ALA A 118 10.56 6.82 -4.69
N ILE A 119 10.09 7.41 -3.58
CA ILE A 119 9.34 8.67 -3.63
C ILE A 119 10.15 9.79 -4.30
N ALA A 120 11.43 9.95 -3.95
CA ALA A 120 12.29 10.99 -4.52
C ALA A 120 12.53 10.80 -6.02
N ALA A 121 12.79 9.57 -6.47
CA ALA A 121 12.88 9.29 -7.90
C ALA A 121 11.53 9.50 -8.59
N GLY A 122 10.43 9.18 -7.90
CA GLY A 122 9.11 9.25 -8.47
C GLY A 122 8.55 10.66 -8.64
N THR A 123 9.00 11.62 -7.82
CA THR A 123 8.62 13.03 -7.98
C THR A 123 9.24 13.70 -9.21
N GLU A 124 10.25 13.07 -9.83
CA GLU A 124 10.91 13.53 -11.05
C GLU A 124 10.27 12.95 -12.33
N ILE A 125 9.17 12.19 -12.20
CA ILE A 125 8.47 11.55 -13.33
C ILE A 125 7.08 12.16 -13.47
N ASP A 126 6.81 12.77 -14.64
CA ASP A 126 5.57 13.50 -14.90
C ASP A 126 4.29 12.63 -14.86
N ASP A 127 4.41 11.34 -15.17
CA ASP A 127 3.29 10.40 -15.33
C ASP A 127 3.25 9.29 -14.27
N ILE A 128 3.90 9.47 -13.11
CA ILE A 128 3.82 8.43 -12.06
C ILE A 128 2.39 8.29 -11.52
N PRO A 129 1.92 7.06 -11.29
CA PRO A 129 0.68 6.83 -10.55
C PRO A 129 0.81 7.42 -9.15
N TYR A 130 0.13 8.54 -8.88
CA TYR A 130 0.12 9.17 -7.55
C TYR A 130 -0.36 8.22 -6.45
N ALA A 131 -1.22 7.26 -6.82
CA ALA A 131 -1.64 6.11 -6.02
C ALA A 131 -0.45 5.38 -5.35
N ASP A 132 0.67 5.26 -6.04
CA ASP A 132 1.84 4.56 -5.53
C ASP A 132 2.59 5.38 -4.48
N ILE A 133 2.71 6.70 -4.67
CA ILE A 133 3.42 7.58 -3.73
C ILE A 133 2.71 7.59 -2.36
N GLY A 134 1.38 7.67 -2.35
CA GLY A 134 0.62 7.65 -1.09
C GLY A 134 0.65 6.29 -0.42
N THR A 135 0.65 5.21 -1.21
CA THR A 135 0.84 3.85 -0.69
C THR A 135 2.20 3.72 0.00
N MET A 136 3.28 4.21 -0.61
CA MET A 136 4.62 4.18 0.00
C MET A 136 4.70 5.02 1.28
N LEU A 137 4.12 6.23 1.28
CA LEU A 137 4.09 7.08 2.47
C LEU A 137 3.25 6.45 3.60
N ASN A 138 2.15 5.80 3.27
CA ASN A 138 1.34 5.02 4.21
C ASN A 138 2.13 3.84 4.79
N ASN A 139 2.90 3.13 3.97
CA ASN A 139 3.76 2.04 4.42
C ASN A 139 4.86 2.55 5.36
N ILE A 140 5.55 3.64 5.02
CA ILE A 140 6.51 4.29 5.92
C ILE A 140 5.84 4.64 7.26
N ALA A 141 4.67 5.27 7.22
CA ALA A 141 3.96 5.66 8.43
C ALA A 141 3.55 4.44 9.29
N LEU A 142 3.16 3.34 8.65
CA LEU A 142 2.83 2.09 9.33
C LEU A 142 4.06 1.45 9.99
N ILE A 143 5.20 1.39 9.29
CA ILE A 143 6.47 0.89 9.84
C ILE A 143 6.87 1.74 11.05
N LEU A 144 6.87 3.08 10.90
CA LEU A 144 7.21 4.00 11.99
C LEU A 144 6.30 3.81 13.21
N ARG A 145 4.99 3.61 13.01
CA ARG A 145 4.05 3.35 14.09
C ARG A 145 4.34 2.02 14.80
N LYS A 146 4.60 0.95 14.06
CA LYS A 146 4.96 -0.37 14.61
C LYS A 146 6.25 -0.29 15.44
N SER A 147 7.18 0.57 15.05
CA SER A 147 8.43 0.83 15.77
C SER A 147 8.31 1.87 16.90
N GLY A 148 7.10 2.28 17.28
CA GLY A 148 6.86 3.25 18.36
C GLY A 148 7.23 4.71 18.02
N ARG A 149 7.58 5.01 16.76
CA ARG A 149 7.98 6.34 16.28
C ARG A 149 6.78 7.15 15.78
N GLN A 150 5.73 7.28 16.61
CA GLN A 150 4.46 7.95 16.25
C GLN A 150 4.64 9.37 15.71
N LYS A 151 5.51 10.17 16.36
CA LYS A 151 5.81 11.55 15.93
C LYS A 151 6.42 11.64 14.52
N ALA A 152 7.11 10.58 14.07
CA ALA A 152 7.68 10.52 12.73
C ALA A 152 6.67 10.03 11.68
N ALA A 153 5.58 9.35 12.09
CA ALA A 153 4.57 8.82 11.19
C ALA A 153 3.61 9.92 10.67
N GLU A 154 3.28 10.91 11.51
CA GLU A 154 2.35 11.99 11.14
C GLU A 154 2.80 12.78 9.89
N PRO A 155 4.06 13.25 9.79
CA PRO A 155 4.54 13.93 8.59
C PRO A 155 4.39 13.11 7.30
N CYS A 156 4.48 11.77 7.39
CA CYS A 156 4.30 10.90 6.23
C CYS A 156 2.86 10.91 5.72
N TYR A 157 1.88 10.82 6.63
CA TYR A 157 0.45 10.92 6.26
C TYR A 157 0.08 12.31 5.73
N VAL A 158 0.59 13.38 6.36
CA VAL A 158 0.33 14.75 5.91
C VAL A 158 0.94 15.00 4.53
N ARG A 159 2.20 14.60 4.31
CA ARG A 159 2.85 14.71 3.00
C ARG A 159 2.12 13.90 1.92
N ALA A 160 1.57 12.73 2.27
CA ALA A 160 0.77 11.95 1.34
C ALA A 160 -0.48 12.72 0.90
N LEU A 161 -1.17 13.36 1.85
CA LEU A 161 -2.35 14.17 1.56
C LEU A 161 -2.01 15.35 0.63
N GLU A 162 -0.95 16.09 0.95
CA GLU A 162 -0.50 17.25 0.16
C GLU A 162 -0.19 16.87 -1.30
N ILE A 163 0.49 15.73 -1.51
CA ILE A 163 0.81 15.24 -2.85
C ILE A 163 -0.47 14.91 -3.62
N TYR A 164 -1.43 14.20 -3.02
CA TYR A 164 -2.67 13.83 -3.70
C TYR A 164 -3.54 15.04 -4.00
N GLU A 165 -3.64 15.99 -3.07
CA GLU A 165 -4.40 17.22 -3.30
C GLU A 165 -3.81 18.06 -4.42
N LYS A 166 -2.47 18.20 -4.46
CA LYS A 166 -1.78 18.94 -5.52
C LYS A 166 -2.00 18.31 -6.90
N GLN A 167 -2.01 16.99 -6.97
CA GLN A 167 -1.96 16.26 -8.24
C GLN A 167 -3.34 15.90 -8.80
N LEU A 168 -4.28 15.56 -7.92
CA LEU A 168 -5.63 15.10 -8.31
C LEU A 168 -6.71 16.14 -8.01
N GLY A 169 -6.38 17.17 -7.23
CA GLY A 169 -7.34 18.14 -6.70
C GLY A 169 -7.97 17.68 -5.38
N PRO A 170 -8.43 18.63 -4.54
CA PRO A 170 -8.82 18.36 -3.15
C PRO A 170 -10.12 17.57 -2.97
N ASP A 171 -10.90 17.38 -4.03
CA ASP A 171 -12.18 16.66 -4.06
C ASP A 171 -12.09 15.30 -4.79
N HIS A 172 -10.89 14.84 -5.15
CA HIS A 172 -10.72 13.55 -5.84
C HIS A 172 -11.02 12.35 -4.93
N PRO A 173 -11.63 11.25 -5.43
CA PRO A 173 -11.90 10.04 -4.63
C PRO A 173 -10.68 9.52 -3.85
N ASP A 174 -9.50 9.50 -4.47
CA ASP A 174 -8.28 9.03 -3.82
C ASP A 174 -7.81 9.91 -2.66
N VAL A 175 -8.11 11.21 -2.70
CA VAL A 175 -7.86 12.11 -1.55
C VAL A 175 -8.71 11.67 -0.35
N ALA A 176 -9.94 11.18 -0.57
CA ALA A 176 -10.77 10.66 0.51
C ALA A 176 -10.15 9.43 1.21
N SER A 177 -9.45 8.58 0.45
CA SER A 177 -8.75 7.42 1.00
C SER A 177 -7.54 7.82 1.86
N VAL A 178 -6.75 8.81 1.42
CA VAL A 178 -5.62 9.33 2.20
C VAL A 178 -6.09 10.07 3.46
N LEU A 179 -7.13 10.89 3.34
CA LEU A 179 -7.78 11.55 4.49
C LEU A 179 -8.24 10.53 5.54
N ASN A 180 -8.82 9.40 5.10
CA ASN A 180 -9.26 8.34 5.99
C ASN A 180 -8.09 7.72 6.77
N ASN A 181 -6.95 7.47 6.12
CA ASN A 181 -5.77 6.89 6.79
C ASN A 181 -5.18 7.85 7.84
N LEU A 182 -5.07 9.14 7.52
CA LEU A 182 -4.63 10.16 8.48
C LEU A 182 -5.62 10.32 9.64
N ALA A 183 -6.92 10.23 9.38
CA ALA A 183 -7.95 10.30 10.42
C ALA A 183 -7.92 9.10 11.38
N VAL A 184 -7.70 7.88 10.85
CA VAL A 184 -7.47 6.68 11.68
C VAL A 184 -6.24 6.85 12.54
N PHE A 185 -5.15 7.41 11.99
CA PHE A 185 -3.96 7.75 12.76
C PHE A 185 -4.30 8.69 13.93
N TYR A 186 -4.99 9.81 13.67
CA TYR A 186 -5.40 10.72 14.74
C TYR A 186 -6.36 10.11 15.76
N THR A 187 -7.23 9.19 15.34
CA THR A 187 -8.10 8.45 16.27
C THR A 187 -7.28 7.64 17.26
N ASN A 188 -6.25 6.93 16.78
CA ASN A 188 -5.35 6.14 17.63
C ASN A 188 -4.51 7.01 18.57
N GLU A 189 -4.16 8.22 18.14
CA GLU A 189 -3.48 9.23 18.97
C GLU A 189 -4.43 10.01 19.90
N ARG A 190 -5.71 9.62 19.99
CA ARG A 190 -6.77 10.28 20.78
C ARG A 190 -7.03 11.74 20.40
N ARG A 191 -6.64 12.14 19.19
CA ARG A 191 -6.86 13.46 18.59
C ARG A 191 -8.18 13.46 17.81
N TYR A 192 -9.27 13.32 18.57
CA TYR A 192 -10.60 13.03 18.00
C TYR A 192 -11.17 14.18 17.16
N THR A 193 -10.86 15.43 17.50
CA THR A 193 -11.32 16.60 16.75
C THR A 193 -10.71 16.63 15.35
N GLU A 194 -9.41 16.38 15.23
CA GLU A 194 -8.71 16.31 13.94
C GLU A 194 -9.19 15.10 13.13
N ALA A 195 -9.34 13.94 13.76
CA ALA A 195 -9.87 12.74 13.12
C ALA A 195 -11.27 12.96 12.54
N GLU A 196 -12.17 13.57 13.32
CA GLU A 196 -13.53 13.90 12.87
C GLU A 196 -13.52 14.80 11.64
N LYS A 197 -12.74 15.89 11.67
CA LYS A 197 -12.67 16.84 10.54
C LYS A 197 -12.27 16.12 9.24
N LEU A 198 -11.28 15.24 9.32
CA LEU A 198 -10.78 14.50 8.16
C LEU A 198 -11.78 13.43 7.67
N HIS A 199 -12.38 12.66 8.58
CA HIS A 199 -13.41 11.68 8.20
C HIS A 199 -14.65 12.33 7.58
N LEU A 200 -15.10 13.48 8.11
CA LEU A 200 -16.22 14.23 7.54
C LEU A 200 -15.89 14.75 6.12
N ARG A 201 -14.66 15.22 5.92
CA ARG A 201 -14.21 15.64 4.59
C ARG A 201 -14.17 14.46 3.61
N ALA A 202 -13.59 13.33 4.00
CA ALA A 202 -13.56 12.12 3.17
C ALA A 202 -14.98 11.64 2.80
N LEU A 203 -15.90 11.63 3.78
CA LEU A 203 -17.31 11.29 3.56
C LEU A 203 -17.99 12.26 2.59
N THR A 204 -17.69 13.56 2.69
CA THR A 204 -18.24 14.59 1.81
C THR A 204 -17.79 14.38 0.37
N ILE A 205 -16.49 14.11 0.15
CA ILE A 205 -15.95 13.80 -1.18
C ILE A 205 -16.68 12.60 -1.78
N ARG A 206 -16.76 11.48 -1.04
CA ARG A 206 -17.42 10.25 -1.51
C ARG A 206 -18.90 10.48 -1.85
N LYS A 207 -19.63 11.28 -1.08
CA LYS A 207 -21.05 11.60 -1.34
C LYS A 207 -21.28 12.45 -2.59
N LYS A 208 -20.28 13.22 -3.05
CA LYS A 208 -20.38 14.04 -4.26
C LYS A 208 -20.21 13.24 -5.55
N LEU A 209 -19.69 12.01 -5.46
CA LEU A 209 -19.45 11.16 -6.63
C LEU A 209 -20.78 10.65 -7.20
N ASP A 210 -20.82 10.49 -8.52
CA ASP A 210 -22.00 10.02 -9.25
C ASP A 210 -21.62 8.84 -10.18
N PRO A 211 -22.13 7.62 -9.94
CA PRO A 211 -22.94 7.24 -8.79
C PRO A 211 -22.15 7.24 -7.47
N PRO A 212 -22.81 7.44 -6.32
CA PRO A 212 -22.14 7.44 -5.03
C PRO A 212 -21.62 6.04 -4.67
N PRO A 213 -20.34 5.89 -4.26
CA PRO A 213 -19.80 4.61 -3.82
C PRO A 213 -20.34 4.26 -2.42
N LEU A 214 -21.50 3.62 -2.40
CA LEU A 214 -22.23 3.33 -1.16
C LEU A 214 -21.41 2.51 -0.15
N ALA A 215 -20.57 1.58 -0.61
CA ALA A 215 -19.65 0.81 0.24
C ALA A 215 -18.65 1.72 0.99
N ASP A 216 -17.99 2.63 0.28
CA ASP A 216 -17.03 3.56 0.87
C ASP A 216 -17.70 4.58 1.79
N ILE A 217 -18.93 5.00 1.47
CA ILE A 217 -19.76 5.85 2.31
C ILE A 217 -20.12 5.13 3.61
N ALA A 218 -20.50 3.85 3.54
CA ALA A 218 -20.78 3.04 4.71
C ALA A 218 -19.53 2.93 5.59
N GLN A 219 -18.38 2.62 5.01
CA GLN A 219 -17.12 2.53 5.77
C GLN A 219 -16.72 3.87 6.41
N SER A 220 -16.89 4.99 5.70
CA SER A 220 -16.66 6.34 6.26
C SER A 220 -17.54 6.61 7.48
N LYS A 221 -18.82 6.21 7.45
CA LYS A 221 -19.73 6.35 8.59
C LYS A 221 -19.28 5.50 9.77
N CYS A 222 -18.88 4.25 9.53
CA CYS A 222 -18.33 3.37 10.58
C CYS A 222 -17.09 3.98 11.23
N ASN A 223 -16.12 4.47 10.45
CA ASN A 223 -14.90 5.06 11.00
C ASN A 223 -15.21 6.33 11.81
N LEU A 224 -16.14 7.16 11.34
CA LEU A 224 -16.60 8.32 12.10
C LEU A 224 -17.31 7.89 13.40
N ALA A 225 -18.10 6.82 13.37
CA ALA A 225 -18.73 6.25 14.57
C ALA A 225 -17.69 5.78 15.60
N VAL A 226 -16.56 5.20 15.15
CA VAL A 226 -15.43 4.84 16.01
C VAL A 226 -14.87 6.09 16.71
N VAL A 227 -14.70 7.22 16.02
CA VAL A 227 -14.25 8.47 16.65
C VAL A 227 -15.22 8.94 17.75
N TYR A 228 -16.54 8.89 17.50
CA TYR A 228 -17.54 9.23 18.53
C TYR A 228 -17.57 8.21 19.68
N HIS A 229 -17.38 6.93 19.38
CA HIS A 229 -17.27 5.89 20.40
C HIS A 229 -16.05 6.15 21.30
N SER A 230 -14.87 6.35 20.73
CA SER A 230 -13.62 6.56 21.48
C SER A 230 -13.58 7.87 22.29
N ARG A 231 -14.34 8.90 21.88
CA ARG A 231 -14.47 10.15 22.64
C ARG A 231 -15.54 10.10 23.75
N GLY A 232 -16.37 9.05 23.78
CA GLY A 232 -17.47 8.90 24.74
C GLY A 232 -18.84 9.44 24.29
N ASP A 233 -18.98 9.89 23.04
CA ASP A 233 -20.28 10.30 22.47
C ASP A 233 -21.00 9.08 21.88
N TYR A 234 -21.52 8.24 22.77
CA TYR A 234 -22.12 6.97 22.42
C TYR A 234 -23.43 7.12 21.64
N ALA A 235 -24.16 8.23 21.83
CA ALA A 235 -25.40 8.49 21.09
C ALA A 235 -25.08 8.69 19.61
N LYS A 236 -24.14 9.59 19.30
CA LYS A 236 -23.75 9.87 17.91
C LYS A 236 -23.03 8.70 17.25
N ALA A 237 -22.24 7.95 18.01
CA ALA A 237 -21.64 6.70 17.54
C ALA A 237 -22.72 5.69 17.12
N ALA A 238 -23.76 5.48 17.94
CA ALA A 238 -24.84 4.54 17.64
C ALA A 238 -25.61 4.94 16.37
N GLU A 239 -25.93 6.22 16.20
CA GLU A 239 -26.59 6.73 14.99
C GLU A 239 -25.76 6.45 13.73
N LEU A 240 -24.45 6.69 13.79
CA LEU A 240 -23.55 6.47 12.65
C LEU A 240 -23.35 4.97 12.34
N TYR A 241 -23.23 4.11 13.36
CA TYR A 241 -23.19 2.67 13.15
C TYR A 241 -24.48 2.15 12.49
N GLN A 242 -25.65 2.58 12.97
CA GLN A 242 -26.93 2.22 12.35
C GLN A 242 -27.01 2.71 10.90
N SER A 243 -26.61 3.96 10.64
CA SER A 243 -26.58 4.52 9.30
C SER A 243 -25.59 3.80 8.37
N SER A 244 -24.46 3.35 8.91
CA SER A 244 -23.47 2.55 8.18
C SER A 244 -24.01 1.18 7.80
N LEU A 245 -24.64 0.47 8.76
CA LEU A 245 -25.24 -0.84 8.50
C LEU A 245 -26.32 -0.74 7.43
N LYS A 246 -27.22 0.25 7.54
CA LYS A 246 -28.27 0.47 6.54
C LYS A 246 -27.68 0.65 5.13
N THR A 247 -26.63 1.46 4.98
CA THR A 247 -25.99 1.66 3.68
C THR A 247 -25.32 0.38 3.16
N TRP A 248 -24.66 -0.40 4.02
CA TRP A 248 -24.15 -1.72 3.60
C TRP A 248 -25.25 -2.68 3.17
N GLU A 249 -26.41 -2.64 3.84
CA GLU A 249 -27.57 -3.47 3.50
C GLU A 249 -28.17 -3.11 2.13
N GLU A 250 -28.00 -1.86 1.67
CA GLU A 250 -28.39 -1.38 0.34
C GLU A 250 -27.38 -1.81 -0.75
N VAL A 251 -26.09 -1.95 -0.41
CA VAL A 251 -25.03 -2.30 -1.36
C VAL A 251 -25.07 -3.79 -1.72
N GLN A 252 -25.29 -4.65 -0.72
CA GLN A 252 -25.09 -6.09 -0.85
C GLN A 252 -26.24 -6.85 -0.18
N GLU A 253 -26.73 -7.88 -0.87
CA GLU A 253 -27.66 -8.85 -0.30
C GLU A 253 -26.97 -9.66 0.82
N GLN A 254 -25.73 -10.08 0.59
CA GLN A 254 -24.93 -10.83 1.55
C GLN A 254 -23.95 -9.94 2.34
N PRO A 255 -23.77 -10.18 3.66
CA PRO A 255 -22.80 -9.49 4.50
C PRO A 255 -21.34 -9.62 4.02
N SER A 256 -20.66 -8.49 3.81
CA SER A 256 -19.20 -8.44 3.62
C SER A 256 -18.43 -8.52 4.94
N LYS A 257 -17.11 -8.74 4.87
CA LYS A 257 -16.23 -8.65 6.06
C LYS A 257 -16.31 -7.25 6.70
N ASP A 258 -16.41 -6.19 5.89
CA ASP A 258 -16.51 -4.83 6.40
C ASP A 258 -17.84 -4.58 7.11
N TYR A 259 -18.95 -5.15 6.60
CA TYR A 259 -20.23 -5.14 7.31
C TYR A 259 -20.12 -5.78 8.70
N ASP A 260 -19.43 -6.93 8.80
CA ASP A 260 -19.24 -7.60 10.09
C ASP A 260 -18.42 -6.76 11.08
N ILE A 261 -17.44 -6.00 10.60
CA ILE A 261 -16.68 -5.05 11.43
C ILE A 261 -17.62 -4.00 12.01
N VAL A 262 -18.54 -3.44 11.20
CA VAL A 262 -19.54 -2.47 11.68
C VAL A 262 -20.43 -3.10 12.75
N VAL A 263 -20.90 -4.34 12.52
CA VAL A 263 -21.71 -5.10 13.48
C VAL A 263 -20.97 -5.30 14.80
N SER A 264 -19.71 -5.75 14.74
CA SER A 264 -18.88 -5.98 15.93
C SER A 264 -18.69 -4.69 16.72
N ASN A 265 -18.26 -3.62 16.05
CA ASN A 265 -18.01 -2.32 16.69
C ASN A 265 -19.28 -1.75 17.33
N TYR A 266 -20.43 -1.91 16.67
CA TYR A 266 -21.71 -1.45 17.21
C TYR A 266 -22.20 -2.32 18.37
N ALA A 267 -22.03 -3.63 18.30
CA ALA A 267 -22.33 -4.54 19.41
C ALA A 267 -21.48 -4.21 20.64
N ASP A 268 -20.19 -3.91 20.46
CA ASP A 268 -19.28 -3.50 21.53
C ASP A 268 -19.71 -2.17 22.16
N LEU A 269 -20.08 -1.19 21.34
CA LEU A 269 -20.69 0.05 21.83
C LEU A 269 -21.93 -0.25 22.68
N LEU A 270 -22.87 -1.05 22.17
CA LEU A 270 -24.10 -1.39 22.86
C LEU A 270 -23.83 -2.10 24.19
N ARG A 271 -22.84 -3.01 24.25
CA ARG A 271 -22.40 -3.64 25.51
C ARG A 271 -21.84 -2.61 26.48
N SER A 272 -20.99 -1.68 26.00
CA SER A 272 -20.36 -0.66 26.84
C SER A 272 -21.37 0.25 27.54
N ILE A 273 -22.54 0.48 26.93
CA ILE A 273 -23.64 1.28 27.48
C ILE A 273 -24.74 0.43 28.15
N GLY A 274 -24.48 -0.84 28.45
CA GLY A 274 -25.40 -1.74 29.16
C GLY A 274 -26.55 -2.32 28.31
N GLN A 275 -26.58 -2.05 27.00
CA GLN A 275 -27.62 -2.52 26.07
C GLN A 275 -27.30 -3.92 25.50
N VAL A 276 -26.90 -4.86 26.37
CA VAL A 276 -26.44 -6.21 26.01
C VAL A 276 -27.46 -6.99 25.17
N ARG A 277 -28.76 -6.86 25.48
CA ARG A 277 -29.83 -7.52 24.70
C ARG A 277 -29.87 -7.05 23.25
N LYS A 278 -29.70 -5.75 23.02
CA LYS A 278 -29.67 -5.18 21.66
C LYS A 278 -28.40 -5.59 20.91
N ALA A 279 -27.25 -5.64 21.61
CA ALA A 279 -26.01 -6.14 21.02
C ALA A 279 -26.18 -7.59 20.53
N HIS A 280 -26.76 -8.46 21.36
CA HIS A 280 -27.02 -9.84 20.98
C HIS A 280 -28.00 -9.96 19.80
N GLN A 281 -29.09 -9.19 19.81
CA GLN A 281 -30.06 -9.17 18.71
C GLN A 281 -29.43 -8.73 17.38
N LEU A 282 -28.56 -7.71 17.42
CA LEU A 282 -27.81 -7.23 16.27
C LEU A 282 -26.93 -8.32 15.66
N GLU A 283 -26.13 -9.01 16.49
CA GLU A 283 -25.26 -10.10 16.04
C GLU A 283 -26.04 -11.29 15.48
N VAL A 284 -27.17 -11.64 16.11
CA VAL A 284 -28.06 -12.70 15.61
C VAL A 284 -28.63 -12.33 14.24
N ARG A 285 -29.08 -11.08 14.06
CA ARG A 285 -29.57 -10.58 12.75
C ARG A 285 -28.47 -10.67 11.68
N ALA A 286 -27.26 -10.24 12.00
CA ALA A 286 -26.12 -10.31 11.09
C ALA A 286 -25.79 -11.75 10.67
N ARG A 287 -25.76 -12.69 11.64
CA ARG A 287 -25.55 -14.12 11.36
C ARG A 287 -26.63 -14.71 10.46
N LYS A 288 -27.90 -14.38 10.70
CA LYS A 288 -29.01 -14.84 9.84
C LYS A 288 -28.86 -14.36 8.41
N ARG A 289 -28.48 -13.08 8.21
CA ARG A 289 -28.26 -12.50 6.88
C ARG A 289 -27.09 -13.12 6.13
N ARG A 290 -26.13 -13.75 6.83
CA ARG A 290 -25.03 -14.50 6.21
C ARG A 290 -25.45 -15.89 5.72
N LEU A 291 -26.48 -16.48 6.34
CA LEU A 291 -26.92 -17.85 6.10
C LEU A 291 -28.09 -17.96 5.11
N GLY A 292 -28.79 -16.86 4.85
CA GLY A 292 -29.84 -16.77 3.83
C GLY A 292 -29.28 -16.27 2.51
#